data_AF-A0A3D4NMU0-F1
#
_entry.id   AF-A0A3D4NMU0-F1
#
_cell.length_a   1.000
_cell.length_b   1.000
_cell.length_c   1.000
_cell.angle_alpha   90.00
_cell.angle_beta   90.00
_cell.angle_gamma   90.00
#
_symmetry.space_group_name_H-M   'P 1'
#
loop_
_entity.id
_entity.type
_entity.pdbx_description
1 polymer ?
#
loop_
_entity_poly.entity_id
_entity_poly.type
_entity_poly.pdbx_seq_one_letter_code
_entity_poly.pdbx_strand_id
1 'polypeptide(L)'
;WVSLAHPWHYDFTRSKRRRLIADYIQAGGHAIEVVNGHQPAEQVGSLAILAREFGLLVSAGSDFHGPGGWSEIGEYRPLPEDLPPLWCRFKHDPIIAAV
;
A
#
# COMPACT_ATOMS: atom_id res chain seq x y z
N TRP A 1 4.35 -5.33 -11.82
CA TRP A 1 4.45 -4.88 -10.41
C TRP A 1 3.26 -5.43 -9.64
N VAL A 2 3.48 -5.96 -8.45
CA VAL A 2 2.43 -6.55 -7.61
C VAL A 2 2.50 -5.90 -6.23
N SER A 3 1.35 -5.51 -5.70
CA SER A 3 1.20 -4.97 -4.35
C SER A 3 0.25 -5.82 -3.52
N LEU A 4 0.58 -6.07 -2.26
CA LEU A 4 -0.30 -6.73 -1.31
C LEU A 4 -1.27 -5.69 -0.71
N ALA A 5 -2.56 -5.81 -1.04
CA ALA A 5 -3.60 -4.85 -0.65
C ALA A 5 -3.99 -4.99 0.83
N HIS A 6 -4.24 -3.84 1.49
CA HIS A 6 -4.75 -3.69 2.86
C HIS A 6 -4.32 -4.79 3.85
N PRO A 7 -3.01 -5.03 4.05
CA PRO A 7 -2.50 -6.13 4.88
C PRO A 7 -2.86 -5.99 6.37
N TRP A 8 -3.37 -4.84 6.78
CA TRP A 8 -3.89 -4.63 8.13
C TRP A 8 -5.27 -5.26 8.35
N HIS A 9 -6.09 -5.41 7.30
CA HIS A 9 -7.44 -5.99 7.39
C HIS A 9 -7.43 -7.51 7.57
N TYR A 10 -6.30 -8.17 7.34
CA TYR A 10 -6.17 -9.59 7.63
C TYR A 10 -6.13 -9.81 9.14
N ASP A 11 -6.91 -10.77 9.65
CA ASP A 11 -6.96 -11.17 11.07
C ASP A 11 -5.69 -11.92 11.51
N PHE A 12 -4.55 -11.25 11.36
CA PHE A 12 -3.22 -11.77 11.57
C PHE A 12 -2.57 -11.05 12.75
N THR A 13 -1.97 -11.85 13.62
CA THR A 13 -1.01 -11.34 14.61
C THR A 13 0.17 -10.67 13.87
N ARG A 14 0.92 -9.84 14.60
CA ARG A 14 2.14 -9.20 14.06
C ARG A 14 3.11 -10.23 13.43
N SER A 15 3.30 -11.39 14.07
CA SER A 15 4.17 -12.45 13.58
C SER A 15 3.62 -13.12 12.30
N LYS A 16 2.31 -13.39 12.23
CA LYS A 16 1.67 -13.92 11.01
C LYS A 16 1.77 -12.94 9.84
N ARG A 17 1.54 -11.65 10.08
CA ARG A 17 1.67 -10.60 9.05
C ARG A 17 3.10 -10.50 8.53
N ARG A 18 4.10 -10.51 9.42
CA ARG A 18 5.51 -10.52 9.04
C ARG A 18 5.86 -11.75 8.20
N ARG A 19 5.37 -12.93 8.59
CA ARG A 19 5.56 -14.18 7.84
C ARG A 19 4.91 -14.13 6.46
N LEU A 20 3.66 -13.66 6.37
CA LEU A 20 2.98 -13.44 5.10
C LEU A 20 3.82 -12.57 4.16
N ILE A 21 4.33 -11.44 4.66
CA ILE A 21 5.14 -10.52 3.86
C ILE A 21 6.43 -11.21 3.38
N ALA A 22 7.10 -11.97 4.24
CA ALA A 22 8.28 -12.72 3.86
C ALA A 22 7.99 -13.76 2.77
N ASP A 23 6.93 -14.55 2.94
CA ASP A 23 6.50 -15.57 1.97
C ASP A 23 6.08 -14.90 0.63
N TYR A 24 5.38 -13.76 0.71
CA TYR A 24 5.00 -12.95 -0.45
C TYR A 24 6.21 -12.41 -1.22
N ILE A 25 7.26 -11.94 -0.54
CA ILE A 25 8.51 -11.49 -1.17
C ILE A 25 9.19 -12.67 -1.87
N GLN A 26 9.27 -13.83 -1.23
CA GLN A 26 9.83 -15.05 -1.84
C GLN A 26 9.07 -15.47 -3.10
N ALA A 27 7.77 -15.18 -3.18
CA ALA A 27 6.95 -15.42 -4.36
C ALA A 27 7.07 -14.32 -5.45
N GLY A 28 7.93 -13.32 -5.27
CA GLY A 28 8.14 -12.23 -6.24
C GLY A 28 7.27 -10.98 -5.98
N GLY A 29 6.78 -10.80 -4.76
CA GLY A 29 6.10 -9.59 -4.32
C GLY A 29 7.01 -8.35 -4.35
N HIS A 30 6.45 -7.19 -4.72
CA HIS A 30 7.25 -5.96 -4.90
C HIS A 30 6.89 -4.84 -3.93
N ALA A 31 5.62 -4.76 -3.56
CA ALA A 31 5.08 -3.69 -2.73
C ALA A 31 4.04 -4.20 -1.74
N ILE A 32 3.78 -3.39 -0.71
CA ILE A 32 2.63 -3.54 0.19
C ILE A 32 1.86 -2.22 0.22
N GLU A 33 0.55 -2.30 0.42
CA GLU A 33 -0.25 -1.12 0.74
C GLU A 33 0.04 -0.68 2.17
N VAL A 34 0.57 0.53 2.32
CA VAL A 34 0.90 1.12 3.63
C VAL A 34 -0.23 2.03 4.12
N VAL A 35 -1.00 2.63 3.20
CA VAL A 35 -2.16 3.46 3.52
C VAL A 35 -3.38 2.94 2.78
N ASN A 36 -4.38 2.54 3.54
CA ASN A 36 -5.73 2.27 3.09
C ASN A 36 -6.67 3.33 3.71
N GLY A 37 -7.17 4.25 2.88
CA GLY A 37 -8.05 5.33 3.30
C GLY A 37 -7.51 6.14 4.48
N HIS A 38 -8.39 6.39 5.46
CA HIS A 38 -8.07 7.05 6.73
C HIS A 38 -7.76 6.07 7.89
N GLN A 39 -7.17 4.90 7.62
CA GLN A 39 -6.77 3.94 8.68
C GLN A 39 -5.94 4.63 9.79
N PRO A 40 -6.01 4.22 11.07
CA PRO A 40 -5.26 4.86 12.16
C PRO A 40 -3.75 4.99 11.88
N ALA A 41 -3.15 6.12 12.31
CA ALA A 41 -1.76 6.46 12.00
C ALA A 41 -0.74 5.42 12.53
N GLU A 42 -1.04 4.77 13.65
CA GLU A 42 -0.23 3.67 14.20
C GLU A 42 -0.15 2.45 13.27
N GLN A 43 -1.21 2.20 12.49
CA GLN A 43 -1.27 1.10 11.54
C GLN A 43 -0.41 1.44 10.33
N VAL A 44 -0.52 2.68 9.83
CA VAL A 44 0.39 3.22 8.79
C VAL A 44 1.83 3.10 9.24
N GLY A 45 2.15 3.53 10.47
CA GLY A 45 3.50 3.45 11.01
C GLY A 45 4.03 2.02 11.12
N SER A 46 3.19 1.08 11.55
CA SER A 46 3.55 -0.33 11.65
C SER A 46 3.84 -0.96 10.28
N LEU A 47 3.03 -0.65 9.27
CA LEU A 47 3.24 -1.12 7.89
C LEU A 47 4.47 -0.44 7.26
N ALA A 48 4.68 0.84 7.52
CA ALA A 48 5.85 1.58 7.09
C ALA A 48 7.15 0.98 7.64
N ILE A 49 7.18 0.58 8.92
CA ILE A 49 8.33 -0.13 9.50
C ILE A 49 8.59 -1.44 8.76
N LEU A 50 7.55 -2.24 8.50
CA LEU A 50 7.70 -3.49 7.75
C LEU A 50 8.21 -3.24 6.33
N ALA A 51 7.69 -2.22 5.63
CA ALA A 51 8.16 -1.85 4.31
C ALA A 51 9.66 -1.50 4.30
N ARG A 52 10.14 -0.72 5.29
CA ARG A 52 11.57 -0.41 5.46
C ARG A 52 12.40 -1.66 5.72
N GLU A 53 11.98 -2.48 6.68
CA GLU A 53 12.73 -3.67 7.09
C GLU A 53 12.88 -4.69 5.95
N PHE A 54 11.88 -4.80 5.08
CA PHE A 54 11.90 -5.73 3.95
C PHE A 54 12.33 -5.11 2.62
N GLY A 55 12.63 -3.81 2.58
CA GLY A 55 13.03 -3.11 1.34
C GLY A 55 11.94 -3.07 0.27
N LEU A 56 10.67 -2.99 0.67
CA LEU A 56 9.53 -3.00 -0.23
C LEU A 56 9.21 -1.60 -0.79
N LEU A 57 8.64 -1.59 -1.99
CA LEU A 57 7.92 -0.42 -2.49
C LEU A 57 6.59 -0.27 -1.73
N VAL A 58 5.97 0.90 -1.80
CA VAL A 58 4.70 1.16 -1.11
C VAL A 58 3.59 1.60 -2.06
N SER A 59 2.37 1.13 -1.79
CA SER A 59 1.16 1.66 -2.41
C SER A 59 0.25 2.32 -1.37
N ALA A 60 -0.67 3.14 -1.87
CA ALA A 60 -1.76 3.73 -1.11
C ALA A 60 -3.03 3.71 -1.96
N GLY A 61 -4.19 3.61 -1.31
CA GLY A 61 -5.49 3.62 -1.97
C GLY A 61 -6.59 4.04 -1.00
N SER A 62 -7.70 4.56 -1.52
CA SER A 62 -8.86 4.94 -0.69
C SER A 62 -9.75 3.76 -0.31
N ASP A 63 -9.69 2.67 -1.07
CA ASP A 63 -10.56 1.50 -0.91
C ASP A 63 -12.05 1.86 -0.98
N PHE A 64 -12.38 2.75 -1.93
CA PHE A 64 -13.73 3.27 -2.13
C PHE A 64 -14.68 2.19 -2.62
N HIS A 65 -15.82 2.04 -1.93
CA HIS A 65 -16.88 1.07 -2.27
C HIS A 65 -18.24 1.74 -2.53
N GLY A 66 -18.32 3.06 -2.48
CA GLY A 66 -19.54 3.84 -2.66
C GLY A 66 -19.61 5.04 -1.71
N PRO A 67 -20.42 6.06 -2.04
CA PRO A 67 -20.51 7.28 -1.24
C PRO A 67 -21.01 7.00 0.19
N GLY A 68 -20.42 7.69 1.17
CA GLY A 68 -20.96 7.77 2.54
C GLY A 68 -20.70 6.59 3.48
N GLY A 69 -19.90 5.59 3.06
CA GLY A 69 -19.55 4.43 3.90
C GLY A 69 -18.06 4.25 4.17
N TRP A 70 -17.22 4.49 3.16
CA TRP A 70 -15.76 4.31 3.19
C TRP A 70 -15.06 5.62 2.81
N SER A 71 -13.73 5.61 2.69
CA SER A 71 -13.02 6.81 2.24
C SER A 71 -13.43 7.14 0.80
N GLU A 72 -13.67 8.41 0.51
CA GLU A 72 -14.04 8.86 -0.83
C GLU A 72 -12.91 8.61 -1.83
N ILE A 73 -13.24 8.61 -3.12
CA ILE A 73 -12.25 8.34 -4.17
C ILE A 73 -11.09 9.33 -4.10
N GLY A 74 -9.87 8.81 -3.98
CA GLY A 74 -8.66 9.63 -3.86
C GLY A 74 -8.37 10.17 -2.46
N GLU A 75 -9.22 9.89 -1.48
CA GLU A 75 -8.98 10.26 -0.09
C GLU A 75 -8.26 9.15 0.68
N TYR A 76 -7.07 9.46 1.17
CA TYR A 76 -6.28 8.59 2.04
C TYR A 76 -5.21 9.41 2.78
N ARG A 77 -4.63 8.88 3.87
CA ARG A 77 -3.53 9.56 4.56
C ARG A 77 -2.28 9.70 3.68
N PRO A 78 -1.45 10.74 3.89
CA PRO A 78 -0.19 10.82 3.18
C PRO A 78 0.69 9.61 3.47
N LEU A 79 1.37 9.09 2.43
CA LEU A 79 2.44 8.13 2.62
C LEU A 79 3.63 8.81 3.30
N PRO A 80 4.39 8.09 4.14
CA PRO A 80 5.68 8.55 4.62
C PRO A 80 6.60 8.91 3.44
N GLU A 81 7.15 10.13 3.44
CA GLU A 81 7.93 10.68 2.32
C GLU A 81 9.21 9.90 2.01
N ASP A 82 9.74 9.18 2.99
CA ASP A 82 10.97 8.39 2.86
C ASP A 82 10.75 7.02 2.20
N LEU A 83 9.51 6.58 2.02
CA LEU A 83 9.20 5.28 1.43
C LEU A 83 9.05 5.39 -0.09
N PRO A 84 9.66 4.47 -0.87
CA PRO A 84 9.64 4.54 -2.33
C PRO A 84 8.26 4.12 -2.88
N PRO A 85 7.51 5.03 -3.50
CA PRO A 85 6.18 4.70 -4.02
C PRO A 85 6.24 3.80 -5.26
N LEU A 86 5.33 2.83 -5.33
CA LEU A 86 5.24 1.85 -6.42
C LEU A 86 4.99 2.51 -7.78
N TRP A 87 4.17 3.56 -7.82
CA TRP A 87 3.76 4.21 -9.06
C TRP A 87 4.92 4.90 -9.81
N CYS A 88 6.03 5.23 -9.12
CA CYS A 88 7.24 5.71 -9.79
C CYS A 88 7.90 4.65 -10.70
N ARG A 89 7.44 3.40 -10.64
CA ARG A 89 7.90 2.31 -11.53
C ARG A 89 6.99 2.10 -12.75
N PHE A 90 5.84 2.75 -12.79
CA PHE A 90 4.94 2.65 -13.93
C PHE A 90 5.51 3.50 -15.06
N LYS A 91 5.62 2.90 -16.24
CA LYS A 91 5.88 3.66 -17.46
C LYS A 91 4.62 4.49 -17.69
N HIS A 92 4.72 5.80 -17.59
CA HIS A 92 3.68 6.66 -18.11
C HIS A 92 3.81 6.60 -19.63
N ASP A 93 2.84 5.99 -20.31
CA ASP A 93 2.62 6.37 -21.69
C ASP A 93 2.20 7.85 -21.64
N PRO A 94 2.82 8.74 -22.44
CA PRO A 94 2.37 10.12 -22.50
C PRO A 94 0.88 10.09 -22.84
N ILE A 95 0.08 10.88 -22.12
CA ILE A 95 -1.30 11.12 -22.52
C ILE A 95 -1.22 11.67 -23.94
N ILE A 96 -1.55 10.85 -24.94
CA ILE A 96 -1.88 11.36 -26.26
C ILE A 96 -3.14 12.15 -26.00
N ALA A 97 -2.99 13.46 -25.81
CA ALA A 97 -4.10 14.38 -25.87
C ALA A 97 -4.71 14.19 -27.25
N ALA A 98 -5.76 13.38 -27.33
CA ALA A 98 -6.61 13.32 -28.49
C ALA A 98 -7.20 14.73 -28.61
N VAL A 99 -6.69 15.45 -29.62
CA VAL A 99 -7.20 16.71 -30.15
C VAL A 99 -8.68 16.63 -30.46
#